data_AF-A0A164ZP64-F1
#
_entry.id   AF-A0A164ZP64-F1
#
_cell.length_a   1.000
_cell.length_b   1.000
_cell.length_c   1.000
_cell.angle_alpha   90.00
_cell.angle_beta   90.00
_cell.angle_gamma   90.00
#
_symmetry.space_group_name_H-M   'P 1'
#
loop_
_entity.id
_entity.type
_entity.pdbx_description
1 polymer ?
#
loop_
_entity_poly.entity_id
_entity_poly.type
_entity_poly.pdbx_seq_one_letter_code
_entity_poly.pdbx_strand_id
1 'polypeptide(L)'
;MGLVKVSFLLCAWLFFMVFHGSLTLADDERSSYIVHMDKSFMPKAFASHEHWYMSAIESVKSTSHAYGPTLIYTYDNAFHGFSALLSKNELQTLEKSSGFVSAYSDRTVTLDTTHTFEFLSLNPATGLWPASNYGKDVIIGVIDTGVWPESASYKDDGMTAVPSRWKGTCEEGQEFNASLCNLKLIGARYFNKGTLSLGNGLVITGWTVFPARAKIRNLPLLYNKTMSLCDSDEVLSGAPSAVIVCSDTGSFSSQLYYISRSNVAAAIFITDSPDVFKSQLFSYPGVVVNPKDGAVTSGRTLQQTFYRTVTNVGDAAATYKVKVTAPKGSIITVLPDTLMFQKKNEKKSYTMTINFKAVTPAVTHGSLVWIEKNSKNTVRSPIVISPAVDMW
;
A
#
# COMPACT_ATOMS: atom_id res chain seq x y z
N MET A 1 -1.97 -37.06 -79.19
CA MET A 1 -2.72 -37.88 -78.22
C MET A 1 -1.81 -38.10 -77.00
N GLY A 2 -2.12 -37.45 -75.87
CA GLY A 2 -1.51 -37.62 -74.53
C GLY A 2 -0.06 -37.13 -74.37
N LEU A 3 0.29 -36.00 -73.74
CA LEU A 3 -0.17 -35.38 -72.49
C LEU A 3 -0.20 -36.38 -71.32
N VAL A 4 0.44 -35.97 -70.21
CA VAL A 4 0.74 -36.71 -68.97
C VAL A 4 2.06 -37.48 -69.01
N LYS A 5 3.21 -36.79 -68.82
CA LYS A 5 4.39 -37.40 -68.17
C LYS A 5 5.54 -36.46 -67.75
N VAL A 6 5.30 -35.20 -67.39
CA VAL A 6 6.32 -34.40 -66.67
C VAL A 6 5.63 -33.40 -65.74
N SER A 7 5.04 -33.88 -64.64
CA SER A 7 4.54 -32.97 -63.59
C SER A 7 4.43 -33.68 -62.23
N PHE A 8 5.53 -34.30 -61.78
CA PHE A 8 5.58 -34.87 -60.41
C PHE A 8 6.94 -34.75 -59.71
N LEU A 9 7.85 -33.91 -60.22
CA LEU A 9 9.19 -33.72 -59.60
C LEU A 9 9.51 -32.25 -59.21
N LEU A 10 8.59 -31.30 -59.44
CA LEU A 10 8.77 -29.90 -59.02
C LEU A 10 7.86 -29.45 -57.87
N CYS A 11 6.88 -30.27 -57.44
CA CYS A 11 6.08 -29.98 -56.24
C CYS A 11 6.71 -30.49 -54.92
N ALA A 12 7.68 -31.41 -54.98
CA ALA A 12 8.30 -31.95 -53.76
C ALA A 12 9.44 -31.08 -53.19
N TRP A 13 9.90 -30.07 -53.93
CA TRP A 13 10.94 -29.13 -53.49
C TRP A 13 10.43 -27.74 -53.10
N LEU A 14 9.14 -27.46 -53.29
CA LEU A 14 8.49 -26.24 -52.78
C LEU A 14 7.72 -26.49 -51.47
N PHE A 15 7.57 -27.74 -51.03
CA PHE A 15 6.97 -28.09 -49.74
C PHE A 15 7.99 -28.26 -48.61
N PHE A 16 9.30 -28.18 -48.90
CA PHE A 16 10.37 -28.29 -47.89
C PHE A 16 10.95 -26.93 -47.42
N MET A 17 10.36 -25.81 -47.84
CA MET A 17 10.80 -24.45 -47.52
C MET A 17 9.66 -23.56 -46.98
N VAL A 18 8.69 -24.15 -46.27
CA VAL A 18 7.72 -23.39 -45.43
C VAL A 18 7.58 -24.03 -44.04
N PHE A 19 8.71 -24.48 -43.49
CA PHE A 19 8.94 -24.44 -42.05
C PHE A 19 10.08 -23.46 -41.80
N HIS A 20 9.86 -22.20 -42.18
CA HIS A 20 10.38 -21.13 -41.34
C HIS A 20 9.60 -21.28 -40.04
N GLY A 21 10.13 -22.10 -39.12
CA GLY A 21 9.74 -21.97 -37.74
C GLY A 21 9.90 -20.50 -37.43
N SER A 22 8.79 -19.81 -37.20
CA SER A 22 8.84 -18.54 -36.49
C SER A 22 9.69 -18.85 -35.27
N LEU A 23 10.91 -18.31 -35.22
CA LEU A 23 11.57 -18.09 -33.95
C LEU A 23 10.60 -17.16 -33.23
N THR A 24 9.64 -17.73 -32.52
CA THR A 24 9.09 -17.09 -31.35
C THR A 24 10.33 -16.85 -30.51
N LEU A 25 10.78 -15.59 -30.43
CA LEU A 25 11.59 -15.18 -29.30
C LEU A 25 10.82 -15.71 -28.09
N ALA A 26 11.35 -16.73 -27.43
CA ALA A 26 10.80 -17.19 -26.19
C ALA A 26 10.86 -15.96 -25.29
N ASP A 27 9.71 -15.34 -25.04
CA ASP A 27 9.59 -14.41 -23.94
C ASP A 27 10.02 -15.22 -22.72
N ASP A 28 11.14 -14.83 -22.10
CA ASP A 28 11.80 -15.62 -21.08
C ASP A 28 10.92 -15.59 -19.84
N GLU A 29 9.96 -16.51 -19.76
CA GLU A 29 8.93 -16.59 -18.74
C GLU A 29 9.56 -16.46 -17.36
N ARG A 30 9.24 -15.37 -16.66
CA ARG A 30 9.85 -15.01 -15.39
C ARG A 30 8.98 -15.53 -14.26
N SER A 31 9.61 -16.10 -13.24
CA SER A 31 8.91 -16.61 -12.05
C SER A 31 9.51 -16.04 -10.78
N SER A 32 8.71 -15.99 -9.71
CA SER A 32 9.19 -15.66 -8.38
C SER A 32 9.92 -16.88 -7.81
N TYR A 33 11.15 -16.68 -7.35
CA TYR A 33 11.95 -17.71 -6.69
C TYR A 33 12.32 -17.25 -5.29
N ILE A 34 12.29 -18.19 -4.33
CA ILE A 34 12.92 -18.03 -3.01
C ILE A 34 14.31 -18.63 -3.10
N VAL A 35 15.32 -17.81 -2.87
CA VAL A 35 16.75 -18.13 -2.95
C VAL A 35 17.34 -18.12 -1.53
N HIS A 36 17.99 -19.21 -1.16
CA HIS A 36 18.73 -19.36 0.10
C HIS A 36 20.21 -19.05 -0.12
N MET A 37 20.77 -18.24 0.79
CA MET A 37 22.15 -17.80 0.75
C MET A 37 22.86 -18.11 2.07
N ASP A 38 24.10 -18.56 2.01
CA ASP A 38 24.96 -18.71 3.17
C ASP A 38 25.56 -17.35 3.54
N LYS A 39 25.04 -16.78 4.63
CA LYS A 39 25.46 -15.47 5.15
C LYS A 39 26.97 -15.37 5.43
N SER A 40 27.65 -16.47 5.74
CA SER A 40 29.09 -16.44 6.03
C SER A 40 29.94 -16.01 4.83
N PHE A 41 29.39 -16.12 3.61
CA PHE A 41 30.01 -15.68 2.37
C PHE A 41 29.78 -14.19 2.05
N MET A 42 28.98 -13.46 2.85
CA MET A 42 28.74 -12.03 2.60
C MET A 42 30.08 -11.26 2.62
N PRO A 43 30.47 -10.62 1.50
CA PRO A 43 31.70 -9.83 1.48
C PRO A 43 31.63 -8.67 2.48
N LYS A 44 32.73 -8.43 3.21
CA LYS A 44 32.84 -7.34 4.20
C LYS A 44 32.60 -5.94 3.64
N ALA A 45 32.64 -5.79 2.31
CA ALA A 45 32.35 -4.53 1.62
C ALA A 45 30.87 -4.12 1.67
N PHE A 46 29.95 -5.06 1.89
CA PHE A 46 28.52 -4.76 1.96
C PHE A 46 28.11 -4.37 3.38
N ALA A 47 27.36 -3.26 3.48
CA ALA A 47 26.85 -2.77 4.76
C ALA A 47 25.67 -3.60 5.31
N SER A 48 24.93 -4.31 4.44
CA SER A 48 23.81 -5.17 4.82
C SER A 48 23.58 -6.28 3.80
N HIS A 49 22.83 -7.32 4.19
CA HIS A 49 22.43 -8.40 3.29
C HIS A 49 21.66 -7.87 2.08
N GLU A 50 20.79 -6.87 2.26
CA GLU A 50 20.00 -6.29 1.16
C GLU A 50 20.90 -5.72 0.06
N HIS A 51 21.98 -5.00 0.43
CA HIS A 51 22.93 -4.48 -0.55
C HIS A 51 23.69 -5.61 -1.27
N TRP A 52 24.11 -6.64 -0.53
CA TRP A 52 24.78 -7.80 -1.12
C TRP A 52 23.87 -8.55 -2.10
N TYR A 53 22.64 -8.85 -1.72
CA TYR A 53 21.68 -9.56 -2.57
C TYR A 53 21.22 -8.72 -3.75
N MET A 54 21.05 -7.40 -3.58
CA MET A 54 20.81 -6.49 -4.71
C MET A 54 21.95 -6.58 -5.74
N SER A 55 23.21 -6.59 -5.28
CA SER A 55 24.36 -6.74 -6.17
C SER A 55 24.38 -8.10 -6.88
N ALA A 56 24.06 -9.19 -6.17
CA ALA A 56 23.95 -10.52 -6.77
C ALA A 56 22.87 -10.56 -7.87
N ILE A 57 21.71 -9.96 -7.63
CA ILE A 57 20.63 -9.81 -8.61
C ILE A 57 21.05 -8.97 -9.82
N GLU A 58 21.72 -7.84 -9.60
CA GLU A 58 22.21 -7.00 -10.69
C GLU A 58 23.27 -7.70 -11.55
N SER A 59 24.07 -8.59 -10.96
CA SER A 59 25.12 -9.32 -11.67
C SER A 59 24.60 -10.29 -12.73
N VAL A 60 23.36 -10.77 -12.60
CA VAL A 60 22.74 -11.70 -13.55
C VAL A 60 21.88 -11.00 -14.61
N LYS A 61 21.80 -9.67 -14.58
CA LYS A 61 21.00 -8.89 -15.52
C LYS A 61 21.55 -8.98 -16.94
N SER A 62 20.74 -9.50 -17.87
CA SER A 62 21.08 -9.49 -19.31
C SER A 62 20.87 -8.10 -19.93
N THR A 63 21.74 -7.72 -20.89
CA THR A 63 21.68 -6.45 -21.62
C THR A 63 20.59 -6.38 -22.69
N SER A 64 19.91 -7.49 -22.98
CA SER A 64 19.01 -7.63 -24.13
C SER A 64 17.51 -7.42 -23.85
N HIS A 65 17.10 -7.17 -22.60
CA HIS A 65 15.68 -7.14 -22.22
C HIS A 65 15.26 -5.83 -21.53
N ALA A 66 14.04 -5.37 -21.84
CA ALA A 66 13.43 -4.18 -21.23
C ALA A 66 13.14 -4.35 -19.73
N TYR A 67 12.95 -5.59 -19.27
CA TYR A 67 12.69 -5.95 -17.87
C TYR A 67 13.80 -6.87 -17.34
N GLY A 68 14.42 -6.47 -16.23
CA GLY A 68 15.54 -7.20 -15.61
C GLY A 68 15.15 -7.92 -14.32
N PRO A 69 16.10 -8.67 -13.72
CA PRO A 69 15.89 -9.36 -12.45
C PRO A 69 15.55 -8.37 -11.35
N THR A 70 14.55 -8.73 -10.54
CA THR A 70 13.99 -7.83 -9.53
C THR A 70 13.99 -8.50 -8.17
N LEU A 71 14.69 -7.91 -7.21
CA LEU A 71 14.66 -8.33 -5.81
C LEU A 71 13.28 -8.02 -5.21
N ILE A 72 12.58 -9.07 -4.73
CA ILE A 72 11.25 -9.02 -4.11
C ILE A 72 11.36 -8.84 -2.60
N TYR A 73 12.20 -9.59 -1.90
CA TYR A 73 12.33 -9.45 -0.45
C TYR A 73 13.69 -9.98 0.02
N THR A 74 14.20 -9.49 1.15
CA THR A 74 15.43 -10.00 1.78
C THR A 74 15.09 -10.60 3.13
N TYR A 75 15.43 -11.86 3.31
CA TYR A 75 15.25 -12.61 4.56
C TYR A 75 16.56 -12.58 5.36
N ASP A 76 16.47 -12.17 6.62
CA ASP A 76 17.62 -12.05 7.52
C ASP A 76 17.38 -12.58 8.94
N ASN A 77 16.16 -12.99 9.26
CA ASN A 77 15.74 -13.42 10.60
C ASN A 77 15.62 -14.96 10.69
N ALA A 78 14.59 -15.55 10.08
CA ALA A 78 14.32 -16.99 10.15
C ALA A 78 15.29 -17.82 9.28
N PHE A 79 15.75 -17.24 8.17
CA PHE A 79 16.79 -17.76 7.32
C PHE A 79 17.47 -16.61 6.57
N HIS A 80 18.58 -16.90 5.90
CA HIS A 80 19.30 -15.95 5.08
C HIS A 80 19.06 -16.23 3.59
N GLY A 81 18.61 -15.20 2.87
CA GLY A 81 18.26 -15.34 1.47
C GLY A 81 17.41 -14.20 0.97
N PHE A 82 16.82 -14.37 -0.21
CA PHE A 82 15.93 -13.38 -0.80
C PHE A 82 14.90 -14.03 -1.73
N SER A 83 13.78 -13.34 -1.96
CA SER A 83 12.90 -13.67 -3.08
C SER A 83 13.19 -12.73 -4.25
N ALA A 84 13.10 -13.23 -5.48
CA ALA A 84 13.34 -12.44 -6.68
C ALA A 84 12.55 -12.94 -7.89
N LEU A 85 12.20 -12.00 -8.77
CA LEU A 85 11.64 -12.29 -10.09
C LEU A 85 12.78 -12.52 -11.09
N LEU A 86 12.96 -13.77 -11.49
CA LEU A 86 14.08 -14.23 -12.33
C LEU A 86 13.56 -14.99 -13.54
N SER A 87 14.30 -14.92 -14.64
CA SER A 87 14.15 -15.90 -15.70
C SER A 87 14.94 -17.18 -15.38
N LYS A 88 14.68 -18.27 -16.12
CA LYS A 88 15.39 -19.54 -15.90
C LYS A 88 16.90 -19.40 -16.14
N ASN A 89 17.30 -18.63 -17.15
CA ASN A 89 18.71 -18.40 -17.47
C ASN A 89 19.42 -17.56 -16.40
N GLU A 90 18.75 -16.55 -15.87
CA GLU A 90 19.29 -15.73 -14.79
C GLU A 90 19.43 -16.54 -13.50
N LEU A 91 18.45 -17.40 -13.18
CA LEU A 91 18.53 -18.31 -12.04
C LEU A 91 19.72 -19.28 -12.17
N GLN A 92 19.91 -19.90 -13.33
CA GLN A 92 21.06 -20.78 -13.59
C GLN A 92 22.41 -20.05 -13.47
N THR A 93 22.43 -18.75 -13.75
CA THR A 93 23.62 -17.93 -13.56
C THR A 93 23.83 -17.63 -12.08
N LEU A 94 22.75 -17.31 -11.36
CA LEU A 94 22.75 -17.04 -9.93
C LEU A 94 23.16 -18.25 -9.09
N GLU A 95 22.77 -19.46 -9.49
CA GLU A 95 23.15 -20.74 -8.86
C GLU A 95 24.68 -20.93 -8.76
N LYS A 96 25.43 -20.28 -9.64
CA LYS A 96 26.90 -20.35 -9.67
C LYS A 96 27.56 -19.30 -8.77
N SER A 97 26.77 -18.41 -8.16
CA SER A 97 27.29 -17.34 -7.31
C SER A 97 27.79 -17.86 -5.96
N SER A 98 28.82 -17.19 -5.42
CA SER A 98 29.37 -17.55 -4.12
C SER A 98 28.33 -17.32 -3.01
N GLY A 99 28.14 -18.33 -2.17
CA GLY A 99 27.15 -18.29 -1.09
C GLY A 99 25.75 -18.74 -1.50
N PHE A 100 25.48 -19.09 -2.77
CA PHE A 100 24.22 -19.72 -3.15
C PHE A 100 24.06 -21.10 -2.49
N VAL A 101 22.89 -21.39 -1.92
CA VAL A 101 22.58 -22.68 -1.27
C VAL A 101 21.52 -23.45 -2.05
N SER A 102 20.37 -22.83 -2.29
CA SER A 102 19.26 -23.46 -3.03
C SER A 102 18.29 -22.39 -3.54
N ALA A 103 17.47 -22.75 -4.51
CA ALA A 103 16.35 -21.94 -4.93
C ALA A 103 15.15 -22.82 -5.30
N TYR A 104 13.95 -22.32 -5.06
CA TYR A 104 12.72 -22.96 -5.51
C TYR A 104 11.69 -21.90 -5.91
N SER A 105 10.80 -22.27 -6.84
CA SER A 105 9.70 -21.40 -7.24
C SER A 105 8.83 -21.11 -6.03
N ASP A 106 8.49 -19.84 -5.86
CA ASP A 106 7.44 -19.40 -4.95
C ASP A 106 6.12 -20.08 -5.35
N ARG A 107 5.30 -20.41 -4.35
CA ARG A 107 4.07 -21.21 -4.55
C ARG A 107 2.90 -20.55 -3.85
N THR A 108 1.78 -20.52 -4.57
CA THR A 108 0.49 -20.22 -3.95
C THR A 108 0.05 -21.39 -3.08
N VAL A 109 -0.36 -21.09 -1.85
CA VAL A 109 -1.01 -22.06 -0.96
C VAL A 109 -2.52 -21.80 -0.95
N THR A 110 -3.31 -22.86 -0.83
CA THR A 110 -4.77 -22.78 -0.70
C THR A 110 -5.18 -23.05 0.74
N LEU A 111 -6.33 -22.49 1.15
CA LEU A 111 -6.89 -22.78 2.47
C LEU A 111 -7.27 -24.27 2.55
N ASP A 112 -6.75 -24.98 3.54
CA ASP A 112 -7.06 -26.41 3.72
C ASP A 112 -8.39 -26.65 4.43
N THR A 113 -8.78 -25.78 5.36
CA THR A 113 -10.01 -25.94 6.15
C THR A 113 -10.45 -24.65 6.83
N THR A 114 -11.75 -24.52 7.08
CA THR A 114 -12.34 -23.56 8.03
C THR A 114 -12.78 -24.22 9.34
N HIS A 115 -12.62 -25.54 9.47
CA HIS A 115 -13.08 -26.37 10.60
C HIS A 115 -11.90 -27.11 11.24
N THR A 116 -11.01 -26.35 11.90
CA THR A 116 -9.74 -26.87 12.46
C THR A 116 -9.92 -28.03 13.45
N PHE A 117 -10.98 -28.03 14.26
CA PHE A 117 -11.20 -29.09 15.26
C PHE A 117 -11.52 -30.44 14.61
N GLU A 118 -12.34 -30.47 13.56
CA GLU A 118 -12.63 -31.66 12.76
C GLU A 118 -11.39 -32.11 11.98
N PHE A 119 -10.72 -31.16 11.31
CA PHE A 119 -9.52 -31.42 10.53
C PHE A 119 -8.41 -32.08 11.34
N LEU A 120 -8.20 -31.63 12.59
CA LEU A 120 -7.22 -32.21 13.52
C LEU A 120 -7.79 -33.36 14.37
N SER A 121 -9.06 -33.74 14.18
CA SER A 121 -9.76 -34.77 14.97
C SER A 121 -9.68 -34.54 16.49
N LEU A 122 -9.83 -33.28 16.91
CA LEU A 122 -9.75 -32.87 18.31
C LEU A 122 -11.07 -33.11 19.04
N ASN A 123 -10.98 -33.59 20.29
CA ASN A 123 -12.15 -33.91 21.12
C ASN A 123 -12.02 -33.27 22.51
N PRO A 124 -13.09 -32.64 23.05
CA PRO A 124 -13.08 -31.98 24.37
C PRO A 124 -12.93 -32.92 25.55
N ALA A 125 -13.38 -34.17 25.43
CA ALA A 125 -13.37 -35.15 26.51
C ALA A 125 -12.15 -36.08 26.48
N THR A 126 -11.56 -36.31 25.30
CA THR A 126 -10.50 -37.31 25.10
C THR A 126 -9.43 -36.82 24.11
N GLY A 127 -8.29 -37.50 24.05
CA GLY A 127 -7.24 -37.21 23.07
C GLY A 127 -6.37 -36.00 23.44
N LEU A 128 -5.95 -35.24 22.43
CA LEU A 128 -4.87 -34.28 22.56
C LEU A 128 -5.21 -33.08 23.47
N TRP A 129 -6.47 -32.63 23.50
CA TRP A 129 -6.87 -31.49 24.32
C TRP A 129 -6.72 -31.77 25.83
N PRO A 130 -7.34 -32.81 26.42
CA PRO A 130 -7.07 -33.16 27.81
C PRO A 130 -5.59 -33.47 28.09
N ALA A 131 -4.92 -34.19 27.18
CA ALA A 131 -3.51 -34.59 27.35
C ALA A 131 -2.54 -33.39 27.37
N SER A 132 -2.85 -32.33 26.62
CA SER A 132 -2.07 -31.07 26.58
C SER A 132 -2.54 -30.03 27.60
N ASN A 133 -3.45 -30.40 28.51
CA ASN A 133 -4.11 -29.47 29.41
C ASN A 133 -4.72 -28.27 28.67
N TYR A 134 -5.36 -28.57 27.53
CA TYR A 134 -6.03 -27.62 26.64
C TYR A 134 -5.12 -26.49 26.14
N GLY A 135 -3.80 -26.73 26.05
CA GLY A 135 -2.84 -25.73 25.60
C GLY A 135 -2.50 -24.66 26.64
N LYS A 136 -2.69 -24.95 27.94
CA LYS A 136 -2.33 -24.02 29.02
C LYS A 136 -0.86 -23.58 28.90
N ASP A 137 -0.63 -22.27 28.98
CA ASP A 137 0.68 -21.62 28.84
C ASP A 137 1.37 -21.87 27.48
N VAL A 138 0.59 -22.11 26.41
CA VAL A 138 1.09 -22.16 25.03
C VAL A 138 0.66 -20.89 24.29
N ILE A 139 1.59 -20.28 23.55
CA ILE A 139 1.28 -19.21 22.61
C ILE A 139 1.15 -19.83 21.23
N ILE A 140 -0.01 -19.65 20.59
CA ILE A 140 -0.31 -20.18 19.27
C ILE A 140 -0.25 -19.02 18.27
N GLY A 141 0.68 -19.10 17.32
CA GLY A 141 0.73 -18.20 16.17
C GLY A 141 -0.07 -18.79 15.01
N VAL A 142 -1.01 -18.00 14.47
CA VAL A 142 -1.80 -18.37 13.30
C VAL A 142 -1.44 -17.43 12.16
N ILE A 143 -0.96 -17.98 11.04
CA ILE A 143 -0.73 -17.25 9.79
C ILE A 143 -1.84 -17.68 8.84
N ASP A 144 -2.82 -16.81 8.66
CA ASP A 144 -4.00 -17.06 7.85
C ASP A 144 -4.41 -15.75 7.15
N THR A 145 -5.60 -15.74 6.56
CA THR A 145 -6.26 -14.64 5.88
C THR A 145 -6.74 -13.52 6.81
N GLY A 146 -6.83 -13.76 8.12
CA GLY A 146 -7.20 -12.72 9.08
C GLY A 146 -7.73 -13.28 10.40
N VAL A 147 -8.35 -12.40 11.19
CA VAL A 147 -8.96 -12.71 12.49
C VAL A 147 -10.17 -11.81 12.71
N TRP A 148 -11.26 -12.36 13.24
CA TRP A 148 -12.44 -11.62 13.71
C TRP A 148 -12.40 -11.48 15.23
N PRO A 149 -11.75 -10.43 15.78
CA PRO A 149 -11.55 -10.28 17.23
C PRO A 149 -12.87 -10.16 18.03
N GLU A 150 -13.95 -9.73 17.39
CA GLU A 150 -15.29 -9.64 17.97
C GLU A 150 -15.97 -11.00 18.19
N SER A 151 -15.44 -12.07 17.61
CA SER A 151 -15.98 -13.41 17.78
C SER A 151 -15.92 -13.85 19.24
N ALA A 152 -16.98 -14.53 19.70
CA ALA A 152 -17.04 -15.09 21.05
C ALA A 152 -15.88 -16.05 21.36
N SER A 153 -15.29 -16.67 20.33
CA SER A 153 -14.10 -17.52 20.47
C SER A 153 -12.86 -16.77 20.95
N TYR A 154 -12.81 -15.44 20.84
CA TYR A 154 -11.69 -14.63 21.34
C TYR A 154 -11.98 -13.93 22.67
N LYS A 155 -13.12 -14.18 23.31
CA LYS A 155 -13.34 -13.74 24.71
C LYS A 155 -12.28 -14.33 25.63
N ASP A 156 -11.83 -13.51 26.56
CA ASP A 156 -10.73 -13.82 27.47
C ASP A 156 -11.17 -14.10 28.91
N ASP A 157 -12.46 -14.39 29.10
CA ASP A 157 -13.00 -14.87 30.38
C ASP A 157 -12.20 -16.09 30.88
N GLY A 158 -11.61 -15.96 32.07
CA GLY A 158 -10.79 -17.02 32.68
C GLY A 158 -9.36 -17.15 32.14
N MET A 159 -8.92 -16.25 31.24
CA MET A 159 -7.53 -16.18 30.80
C MET A 159 -6.62 -15.56 31.86
N THR A 160 -5.38 -16.02 31.91
CA THR A 160 -4.33 -15.42 32.74
C THR A 160 -3.69 -14.22 32.03
N ALA A 161 -2.83 -13.49 32.74
CA ALA A 161 -2.01 -12.45 32.13
C ALA A 161 -1.22 -12.96 30.92
N VAL A 162 -1.01 -12.08 29.93
CA VAL A 162 -0.19 -12.37 28.75
C VAL A 162 1.21 -12.82 29.18
N PRO A 163 1.74 -13.95 28.65
CA PRO A 163 3.03 -14.45 29.08
C PRO A 163 4.16 -13.45 28.82
N SER A 164 5.03 -13.20 29.81
CA SER A 164 6.12 -12.19 29.72
C SER A 164 7.16 -12.47 28.61
N ARG A 165 7.25 -13.73 28.17
CA ARG A 165 8.07 -14.16 27.03
C ARG A 165 7.51 -13.73 25.67
N TRP A 166 6.23 -13.36 25.59
CA TRP A 166 5.62 -12.83 24.38
C TRP A 166 6.24 -11.47 24.04
N LYS A 167 6.62 -11.29 22.76
CA LYS A 167 7.26 -10.06 22.25
C LYS A 167 6.54 -9.45 21.04
N GLY A 168 5.40 -10.02 20.65
CA GLY A 168 4.61 -9.44 19.56
C GLY A 168 3.78 -8.25 20.04
N THR A 169 3.00 -7.70 19.11
CA THR A 169 2.17 -6.51 19.33
C THR A 169 0.83 -6.68 18.64
N CYS A 170 -0.12 -5.83 19.01
CA CYS A 170 -1.34 -5.61 18.25
C CYS A 170 -1.16 -4.38 17.39
N GLU A 171 -0.87 -4.64 16.12
CA GLU A 171 -0.62 -3.60 15.14
C GLU A 171 -1.96 -3.00 14.69
N GLU A 172 -2.10 -1.68 14.81
CA GLU A 172 -3.29 -0.98 14.34
C GLU A 172 -3.34 -0.99 12.81
N GLY A 173 -4.55 -1.12 12.26
CA GLY A 173 -4.79 -1.22 10.84
C GLY A 173 -6.20 -0.78 10.45
N GLN A 174 -6.55 -0.99 9.18
CA GLN A 174 -7.90 -0.73 8.70
C GLN A 174 -8.89 -1.60 9.46
N GLU A 175 -9.87 -0.96 10.11
CA GLU A 175 -10.90 -1.61 10.94
C GLU A 175 -10.35 -2.46 12.11
N PHE A 176 -9.07 -2.31 12.47
CA PHE A 176 -8.46 -3.00 13.59
C PHE A 176 -7.76 -2.01 14.53
N ASN A 177 -8.30 -1.85 15.74
CA ASN A 177 -7.68 -1.08 16.80
C ASN A 177 -6.92 -1.98 17.76
N ALA A 178 -5.80 -1.52 18.33
CA ALA A 178 -5.01 -2.31 19.27
C ALA A 178 -5.80 -2.75 20.52
N SER A 179 -6.85 -2.01 20.89
CA SER A 179 -7.78 -2.36 21.99
C SER A 179 -8.67 -3.57 21.70
N LEU A 180 -8.73 -4.05 20.45
CA LEU A 180 -9.42 -5.30 20.11
C LEU A 180 -8.62 -6.54 20.55
N CYS A 181 -7.35 -6.38 20.86
CA CYS A 181 -6.58 -7.40 21.54
C CYS A 181 -6.89 -7.43 23.03
N ASN A 182 -6.80 -8.62 23.60
CA ASN A 182 -7.14 -8.89 24.99
C ASN A 182 -6.20 -9.98 25.56
N LEU A 183 -6.57 -10.65 26.66
CA LEU A 183 -5.71 -11.67 27.26
C LEU A 183 -5.69 -13.00 26.48
N LYS A 184 -6.55 -13.16 25.46
CA LYS A 184 -6.59 -14.31 24.55
C LYS A 184 -5.98 -14.01 23.19
N LEU A 185 -6.44 -12.96 22.51
CA LEU A 185 -5.79 -12.42 21.31
C LEU A 185 -4.72 -11.42 21.74
N ILE A 186 -3.52 -11.93 21.99
CA ILE A 186 -2.41 -11.16 22.58
C ILE A 186 -1.53 -10.46 21.53
N GLY A 187 -1.83 -10.65 20.25
CA GLY A 187 -1.04 -10.15 19.13
C GLY A 187 -1.77 -10.27 17.81
N ALA A 188 -1.63 -9.26 16.96
CA ALA A 188 -2.16 -9.24 15.62
C ALA A 188 -1.23 -8.43 14.72
N ARG A 189 -0.85 -9.01 13.58
CA ARG A 189 -0.03 -8.37 12.56
C ARG A 189 -0.52 -8.78 11.18
N TYR A 190 -0.34 -7.89 10.23
CA TYR A 190 -0.64 -8.12 8.82
C TYR A 190 0.61 -7.84 7.98
N PHE A 191 0.80 -8.60 6.90
CA PHE A 191 2.05 -8.61 6.12
C PHE A 191 1.88 -8.11 4.69
N ASN A 192 0.83 -7.33 4.42
CA ASN A 192 0.40 -6.84 3.11
C ASN A 192 0.61 -5.31 2.99
N LYS A 193 1.86 -4.85 3.10
CA LYS A 193 2.23 -3.43 3.06
C LYS A 193 2.95 -3.04 1.77
N GLY A 194 2.51 -1.93 1.18
CA GLY A 194 3.17 -1.24 0.07
C GLY A 194 3.54 0.18 0.48
N THR A 195 4.69 0.68 0.05
CA THR A 195 5.13 2.05 0.36
C THR A 195 5.27 2.85 -0.92
N LEU A 196 4.69 4.04 -0.91
CA LEU A 196 4.75 5.02 -1.99
C LEU A 196 5.60 6.20 -1.55
N SER A 197 6.71 6.44 -2.24
CA SER A 197 7.50 7.66 -2.05
C SER A 197 7.25 8.60 -3.22
N LEU A 198 6.66 9.77 -2.94
CA LEU A 198 6.39 10.79 -3.94
C LEU A 198 7.64 11.67 -4.15
N GLY A 199 7.74 12.31 -5.32
CA GLY A 199 8.89 13.16 -5.69
C GLY A 199 9.09 14.39 -4.79
N ASN A 200 8.13 14.70 -3.92
CA ASN A 200 8.21 15.74 -2.89
C ASN A 200 8.74 15.22 -1.54
N GLY A 201 9.18 13.96 -1.46
CA GLY A 201 9.68 13.33 -0.24
C GLY A 201 8.60 12.74 0.67
N LEU A 202 7.30 12.91 0.34
CA LEU A 202 6.22 12.30 1.12
C LEU A 202 6.22 10.79 0.95
N VAL A 203 6.08 10.09 2.08
CA VAL A 203 5.95 8.63 2.12
C VAL A 203 4.53 8.27 2.58
N ILE A 204 3.82 7.51 1.77
CA ILE A 204 2.49 6.98 2.09
C ILE A 204 2.60 5.47 2.20
N THR A 205 2.13 4.93 3.31
CA THR A 205 2.02 3.48 3.49
C THR A 205 0.60 3.07 3.14
N GLY A 206 0.49 2.19 2.15
CA GLY A 206 -0.78 1.58 1.76
C GLY A 206 -0.73 0.07 1.91
N TRP A 207 -1.86 -0.54 1.60
CA TRP A 207 -2.07 -1.98 1.60
C TRP A 207 -1.84 -2.56 0.21
N THR A 208 -1.18 -3.71 0.10
CA THR A 208 -1.05 -4.42 -1.19
C THR A 208 -0.89 -5.91 -0.99
N VAL A 209 -1.52 -6.68 -1.87
CA VAL A 209 -1.29 -8.12 -2.06
C VAL A 209 -0.60 -8.39 -3.40
N PHE A 210 0.08 -7.39 -3.97
CA PHE A 210 0.96 -7.61 -5.10
C PHE A 210 2.18 -8.43 -4.64
N PRO A 211 2.44 -9.62 -5.23
CA PRO A 211 3.35 -10.61 -4.65
C PRO A 211 4.84 -10.26 -4.82
N ALA A 212 5.17 -9.22 -5.58
CA ALA A 212 6.55 -8.81 -5.86
C ALA A 212 6.84 -7.39 -5.34
N ARG A 213 8.09 -7.06 -4.98
CA ARG A 213 8.50 -5.65 -4.89
C ARG A 213 8.62 -5.09 -6.30
N ALA A 214 7.61 -4.37 -6.76
CA ALA A 214 7.74 -3.55 -7.96
C ALA A 214 8.60 -2.32 -7.64
N LYS A 215 9.84 -2.27 -8.15
CA LYS A 215 10.69 -1.06 -8.07
C LYS A 215 10.25 -0.05 -9.12
N ILE A 216 9.15 0.64 -8.84
CA ILE A 216 8.60 1.70 -9.69
C ILE A 216 9.18 3.02 -9.20
N ARG A 217 10.08 3.60 -9.99
CA ARG A 217 10.85 4.79 -9.61
C ARG A 217 10.78 5.84 -10.70
N ASN A 218 10.65 7.10 -10.30
CA ASN A 218 10.73 8.26 -11.18
C ASN A 218 9.74 8.23 -12.36
N LEU A 219 8.56 7.63 -12.17
CA LEU A 219 7.49 7.62 -13.16
C LEU A 219 6.47 8.72 -12.87
N PRO A 220 5.80 9.26 -13.91
CA PRO A 220 4.78 10.28 -13.73
C PRO A 220 3.59 9.71 -12.95
N LEU A 221 3.15 10.45 -11.93
CA LEU A 221 1.91 10.18 -11.22
C LEU A 221 0.77 10.92 -11.91
N LEU A 222 -0.21 10.18 -12.44
CA LEU A 222 -1.32 10.72 -13.20
C LEU A 222 -2.63 10.59 -12.43
N TYR A 223 -3.28 11.73 -12.24
CA TYR A 223 -4.61 11.83 -11.68
C TYR A 223 -5.42 12.84 -12.50
N ASN A 224 -6.44 12.35 -13.18
CA ASN A 224 -7.43 13.12 -13.94
C ASN A 224 -8.81 12.54 -13.60
N LYS A 225 -9.84 13.37 -13.47
CA LYS A 225 -11.21 12.95 -13.17
C LYS A 225 -11.69 11.77 -14.03
N THR A 226 -11.45 11.80 -15.35
CA THR A 226 -11.86 10.71 -16.26
C THR A 226 -10.99 9.46 -16.07
N MET A 227 -9.67 9.61 -16.04
CA MET A 227 -8.76 8.47 -15.90
C MET A 227 -8.82 7.82 -14.52
N SER A 228 -9.20 8.59 -13.50
CA SER A 228 -9.29 8.12 -12.12
C SER A 228 -10.45 7.16 -11.88
N LEU A 229 -11.34 6.95 -12.85
CA LEU A 229 -12.35 5.90 -12.74
C LEU A 229 -11.73 4.51 -12.93
N CYS A 230 -10.63 4.42 -13.70
CA CYS A 230 -9.91 3.18 -13.99
C CYS A 230 -10.83 2.06 -14.51
N ASP A 231 -11.75 2.40 -15.41
CA ASP A 231 -12.84 1.55 -15.88
C ASP A 231 -12.93 1.43 -17.42
N SER A 232 -11.90 1.88 -18.15
CA SER A 232 -11.86 1.85 -19.62
C SER A 232 -10.44 1.65 -20.15
N ASP A 233 -10.29 0.67 -21.05
CA ASP A 233 -9.04 0.39 -21.78
C ASP A 233 -8.64 1.62 -22.64
N GLU A 234 -9.61 2.27 -23.29
CA GLU A 234 -9.37 3.44 -24.15
C GLU A 234 -8.77 4.60 -23.36
N VAL A 235 -9.34 4.90 -22.19
CA VAL A 235 -8.87 5.99 -21.34
C VAL A 235 -7.48 5.70 -20.76
N LEU A 236 -7.24 4.46 -20.32
CA LEU A 236 -5.96 4.06 -19.72
C LEU A 236 -4.83 3.93 -20.75
N SER A 237 -5.15 3.65 -22.02
CA SER A 237 -4.17 3.58 -23.10
C SER A 237 -3.40 4.89 -23.32
N GLY A 238 -3.97 6.04 -22.92
CA GLY A 238 -3.34 7.35 -22.98
C GLY A 238 -2.26 7.62 -21.93
N ALA A 239 -1.99 6.68 -21.02
CA ALA A 239 -1.02 6.82 -19.93
C ALA A 239 0.01 5.68 -19.86
N PRO A 240 0.68 5.32 -20.97
CA PRO A 240 1.65 4.24 -20.95
C PRO A 240 2.78 4.54 -19.96
N SER A 241 3.15 3.53 -19.16
CA SER A 241 4.25 3.60 -18.19
C SER A 241 4.12 4.67 -17.09
N ALA A 242 2.90 5.14 -16.80
CA ALA A 242 2.63 6.05 -15.69
C ALA A 242 2.14 5.30 -14.44
N VAL A 243 2.20 5.95 -13.27
CA VAL A 243 1.46 5.51 -12.07
C VAL A 243 0.10 6.20 -12.10
N ILE A 244 -0.98 5.44 -12.20
CA ILE A 244 -2.34 5.99 -12.26
C ILE A 244 -2.99 5.99 -10.87
N VAL A 245 -3.73 7.05 -10.54
CA VAL A 245 -4.50 7.14 -9.30
C VAL A 245 -5.99 6.88 -9.59
N CYS A 246 -6.51 5.78 -9.06
CA CYS A 246 -7.90 5.36 -9.17
C CYS A 246 -8.70 5.83 -7.95
N SER A 247 -9.77 6.59 -8.17
CA SER A 247 -10.76 6.94 -7.14
C SER A 247 -11.74 5.80 -6.94
N ASP A 248 -12.30 5.68 -5.75
CA ASP A 248 -13.36 4.70 -5.48
C ASP A 248 -14.58 4.89 -6.41
N THR A 249 -14.96 3.82 -7.11
CA THR A 249 -16.16 3.74 -7.95
C THR A 249 -17.21 2.77 -7.38
N GLY A 250 -16.93 2.14 -6.23
CA GLY A 250 -17.74 1.08 -5.65
C GLY A 250 -17.48 -0.31 -6.24
N SER A 251 -16.52 -0.47 -7.17
CA SER A 251 -16.15 -1.77 -7.74
C SER A 251 -14.64 -1.92 -7.91
N PHE A 252 -13.95 -2.27 -6.83
CA PHE A 252 -12.51 -2.50 -6.83
C PHE A 252 -12.07 -3.59 -7.82
N SER A 253 -12.85 -4.69 -7.91
CA SER A 253 -12.56 -5.79 -8.82
C SER A 253 -12.58 -5.37 -10.30
N SER A 254 -13.53 -4.50 -10.69
CA SER A 254 -13.58 -3.95 -12.04
C SER A 254 -12.36 -3.08 -12.31
N GLN A 255 -11.95 -2.23 -11.36
CA GLN A 255 -10.77 -1.38 -11.54
C GLN A 255 -9.50 -2.22 -11.70
N LEU A 256 -9.34 -3.26 -10.89
CA LEU A 256 -8.20 -4.17 -10.99
C LEU A 256 -8.15 -4.87 -12.36
N TYR A 257 -9.30 -5.27 -12.90
CA TYR A 257 -9.41 -5.87 -14.23
C TYR A 257 -8.87 -4.95 -15.34
N TYR A 258 -9.35 -3.71 -15.42
CA TYR A 258 -8.90 -2.76 -16.45
C TYR A 258 -7.43 -2.37 -16.29
N ILE A 259 -6.98 -2.16 -15.05
CA ILE A 259 -5.57 -1.88 -14.79
C ILE A 259 -4.68 -3.03 -15.25
N SER A 260 -5.04 -4.28 -14.97
CA SER A 260 -4.25 -5.45 -15.35
C SER A 260 -4.12 -5.65 -16.86
N ARG A 261 -5.05 -5.09 -17.65
CA ARG A 261 -5.04 -5.13 -19.12
C ARG A 261 -4.40 -3.90 -19.76
N SER A 262 -4.10 -2.88 -18.97
CA SER A 262 -3.55 -1.61 -19.45
C SER A 262 -2.02 -1.63 -19.52
N ASN A 263 -1.45 -0.63 -20.20
CA ASN A 263 -0.01 -0.42 -20.30
C ASN A 263 0.53 0.59 -19.28
N VAL A 264 -0.21 0.87 -18.20
CA VAL A 264 0.31 1.70 -17.09
C VAL A 264 1.48 0.98 -16.41
N ALA A 265 2.20 1.63 -15.50
CA ALA A 265 3.31 1.01 -14.72
C ALA A 265 2.94 0.61 -13.29
N ALA A 266 2.06 1.37 -12.63
CA ALA A 266 1.40 0.98 -11.37
C ALA A 266 0.03 1.65 -11.23
N ALA A 267 -0.76 1.19 -10.25
CA ALA A 267 -1.98 1.85 -9.83
C ALA A 267 -1.99 2.14 -8.30
N ILE A 268 -2.53 3.29 -7.93
CA ILE A 268 -2.86 3.65 -6.55
C ILE A 268 -4.38 3.69 -6.46
N PHE A 269 -4.98 2.80 -5.68
CA PHE A 269 -6.43 2.74 -5.48
C PHE A 269 -6.80 3.48 -4.19
N ILE A 270 -7.64 4.50 -4.29
CA ILE A 270 -8.13 5.27 -3.16
C ILE A 270 -9.51 4.73 -2.79
N THR A 271 -9.60 3.92 -1.74
CA THR A 271 -10.86 3.34 -1.27
C THR A 271 -10.75 2.92 0.20
N ASP A 272 -11.86 2.96 0.93
CA ASP A 272 -12.05 2.33 2.24
C ASP A 272 -13.05 1.17 2.15
N SER A 273 -13.45 0.77 0.94
CA SER A 273 -14.38 -0.34 0.72
C SER A 273 -13.77 -1.67 1.17
N PRO A 274 -14.51 -2.52 1.90
CA PRO A 274 -14.05 -3.85 2.29
C PRO A 274 -13.91 -4.81 1.10
N ASP A 275 -14.41 -4.45 -0.09
CA ASP A 275 -14.29 -5.26 -1.30
C ASP A 275 -12.82 -5.51 -1.70
N VAL A 276 -11.89 -4.66 -1.26
CA VAL A 276 -10.44 -4.86 -1.49
C VAL A 276 -9.94 -6.19 -0.94
N PHE A 277 -10.53 -6.68 0.16
CA PHE A 277 -10.15 -7.94 0.79
C PHE A 277 -10.70 -9.19 0.10
N LYS A 278 -11.63 -9.03 -0.85
CA LYS A 278 -12.11 -10.14 -1.68
C LYS A 278 -11.06 -10.58 -2.71
N SER A 279 -10.12 -9.69 -3.04
CA SER A 279 -9.02 -9.98 -3.96
C SER A 279 -7.88 -10.69 -3.25
N GLN A 280 -7.60 -11.93 -3.64
CA GLN A 280 -6.53 -12.73 -3.04
C GLN A 280 -5.13 -12.32 -3.47
N LEU A 281 -4.98 -11.74 -4.68
CA LEU A 281 -3.72 -11.25 -5.23
C LEU A 281 -3.97 -10.07 -6.17
N PHE A 282 -3.01 -9.17 -6.26
CA PHE A 282 -2.95 -8.21 -7.37
C PHE A 282 -2.10 -8.84 -8.47
N SER A 283 -2.67 -9.00 -9.66
CA SER A 283 -1.93 -9.45 -10.86
C SER A 283 -0.96 -8.39 -11.40
N TYR A 284 -0.93 -7.22 -10.77
CA TYR A 284 -0.30 -6.03 -11.31
C TYR A 284 0.20 -5.12 -10.16
N PRO A 285 1.31 -4.37 -10.31
CA PRO A 285 1.81 -3.46 -9.29
C PRO A 285 0.77 -2.43 -8.84
N GLY A 286 0.20 -2.65 -7.66
CA GLY A 286 -0.88 -1.83 -7.14
C GLY A 286 -0.76 -1.64 -5.64
N VAL A 287 -1.28 -0.53 -5.13
CA VAL A 287 -1.41 -0.29 -3.70
C VAL A 287 -2.73 0.41 -3.42
N VAL A 288 -3.41 -0.02 -2.37
CA VAL A 288 -4.63 0.60 -1.85
C VAL A 288 -4.22 1.57 -0.75
N VAL A 289 -4.73 2.79 -0.81
CA VAL A 289 -4.56 3.81 0.21
C VAL A 289 -5.93 4.26 0.68
N ASN A 290 -6.05 4.59 1.97
CA ASN A 290 -7.31 5.10 2.49
C ASN A 290 -7.63 6.48 1.85
N PRO A 291 -8.90 6.94 1.88
CA PRO A 291 -9.30 8.21 1.29
C PRO A 291 -8.56 9.45 1.82
N LYS A 292 -8.10 9.44 3.09
CA LYS A 292 -7.36 10.56 3.68
C LYS A 292 -5.97 10.69 3.06
N ASP A 293 -5.26 9.58 2.94
CA ASP A 293 -3.93 9.50 2.31
C ASP A 293 -4.02 9.66 0.79
N GLY A 294 -5.09 9.14 0.18
CA GLY A 294 -5.40 9.28 -1.23
C GLY A 294 -5.67 10.73 -1.68
N ALA A 295 -6.16 11.59 -0.78
CA ALA A 295 -6.28 13.01 -1.07
C ALA A 295 -4.91 13.66 -1.33
N VAL A 296 -3.86 13.13 -0.71
CA VAL A 296 -2.49 13.60 -0.87
C VAL A 296 -1.86 13.09 -2.18
N THR A 297 -2.14 11.84 -2.58
CA THR A 297 -1.68 11.30 -3.88
C THR A 297 -2.38 11.94 -5.08
N SER A 298 -3.64 12.35 -4.93
CA SER A 298 -4.44 12.96 -6.02
C SER A 298 -4.27 14.47 -6.16
N GLY A 299 -3.47 15.13 -5.31
CA GLY A 299 -3.29 16.59 -5.32
C GLY A 299 -4.59 17.38 -5.09
N ARG A 300 -5.60 16.74 -4.47
CA ARG A 300 -6.92 17.32 -4.23
C ARG A 300 -6.83 18.49 -3.24
N THR A 301 -7.78 19.42 -3.36
CA THR A 301 -8.00 20.43 -2.31
C THR A 301 -8.74 19.76 -1.16
N LEU A 302 -8.10 19.73 0.01
CA LEU A 302 -8.71 19.33 1.27
C LEU A 302 -9.50 20.49 1.86
N GLN A 303 -10.58 20.16 2.55
CA GLN A 303 -11.37 21.11 3.32
C GLN A 303 -11.34 20.70 4.80
N GLN A 304 -10.90 21.61 5.67
CA GLN A 304 -10.98 21.44 7.12
C GLN A 304 -11.82 22.57 7.72
N THR A 305 -12.84 22.20 8.50
CA THR A 305 -13.66 23.16 9.23
C THR A 305 -13.32 23.14 10.72
N PHE A 306 -13.16 24.32 11.31
CA PHE A 306 -12.92 24.54 12.72
C PHE A 306 -14.08 25.29 13.35
N TYR A 307 -14.56 24.78 14.48
CA TYR A 307 -15.55 25.46 15.31
C TYR A 307 -14.81 26.17 16.45
N ARG A 308 -15.10 27.46 16.63
CA ARG A 308 -14.43 28.31 17.62
C ARG A 308 -15.45 29.15 18.38
N THR A 309 -15.12 29.43 19.63
CA THR A 309 -15.90 30.30 20.52
C THR A 309 -14.96 31.32 21.15
N VAL A 310 -15.34 32.59 21.08
CA VAL A 310 -14.61 33.71 21.67
C VAL A 310 -15.45 34.40 22.72
N THR A 311 -14.81 35.01 23.71
CA THR A 311 -15.46 35.70 24.84
C THR A 311 -15.06 37.17 24.82
N ASN A 312 -16.02 38.08 24.99
CA ASN A 312 -15.71 39.49 25.22
C ASN A 312 -15.16 39.69 26.63
N VAL A 313 -13.92 40.14 26.74
CA VAL A 313 -13.27 40.43 28.03
C VAL A 313 -13.29 41.93 28.38
N GLY A 314 -13.73 42.79 27.46
CA GLY A 314 -13.88 44.22 27.69
C GLY A 314 -15.16 44.54 28.47
N ASP A 315 -15.15 45.67 29.17
CA ASP A 315 -16.28 46.10 30.01
C ASP A 315 -17.47 46.66 29.22
N ALA A 316 -17.28 46.93 27.92
CA ALA A 316 -18.29 47.55 27.04
C ALA A 316 -18.74 46.62 25.89
N ALA A 317 -19.83 47.03 25.24
CA ALA A 317 -20.26 46.45 23.97
C ALA A 317 -19.22 46.71 22.88
N ALA A 318 -18.95 45.70 22.06
CA ALA A 318 -17.89 45.75 21.06
C ALA A 318 -18.30 45.00 19.79
N THR A 319 -17.94 45.56 18.64
CA THR A 319 -18.15 44.93 17.33
C THR A 319 -16.81 44.68 16.66
N TYR A 320 -16.55 43.42 16.36
CA TYR A 320 -15.32 42.97 15.71
C TYR A 320 -15.63 42.52 14.28
N LYS A 321 -14.81 42.95 13.33
CA LYS A 321 -14.82 42.43 11.95
C LYS A 321 -13.56 41.60 11.72
N VAL A 322 -13.72 40.46 11.05
CA VAL A 322 -12.59 39.57 10.75
C VAL A 322 -11.76 40.13 9.59
N LYS A 323 -10.45 40.02 9.71
CA LYS A 323 -9.47 40.18 8.64
C LYS A 323 -8.64 38.90 8.55
N VAL A 324 -8.60 38.28 7.38
CA VAL A 324 -7.87 37.03 7.17
C VAL A 324 -6.66 37.27 6.27
N THR A 325 -5.52 36.74 6.69
CA THR A 325 -4.33 36.56 5.87
C THR A 325 -4.19 35.06 5.61
N ALA A 326 -4.58 34.60 4.43
CA ALA A 326 -4.56 33.18 4.10
C ALA A 326 -3.12 32.68 3.91
N PRO A 327 -2.76 31.49 4.43
CA PRO A 327 -1.54 30.80 4.05
C PRO A 327 -1.48 30.57 2.53
N LYS A 328 -0.27 30.65 1.96
CA LYS A 328 -0.06 30.53 0.51
C LYS A 328 -0.65 29.21 -0.02
N GLY A 329 -1.50 29.29 -1.04
CA GLY A 329 -2.14 28.11 -1.65
C GLY A 329 -3.40 27.61 -0.93
N SER A 330 -3.97 28.42 -0.04
CA SER A 330 -5.24 28.13 0.64
C SER A 330 -6.29 29.23 0.46
N ILE A 331 -7.55 28.86 0.64
CA ILE A 331 -8.71 29.75 0.69
C ILE A 331 -9.36 29.56 2.06
N ILE A 332 -9.61 30.66 2.77
CA ILE A 332 -10.22 30.63 4.11
C ILE A 332 -11.55 31.38 4.07
N THR A 333 -12.58 30.72 4.60
CA THR A 333 -13.92 31.29 4.79
C THR A 333 -14.24 31.33 6.28
N VAL A 334 -14.74 32.46 6.77
CA VAL A 334 -15.14 32.65 8.18
C VAL A 334 -16.60 33.08 8.23
N LEU A 335 -17.41 32.40 9.07
CA LEU A 335 -18.83 32.70 9.23
C LEU A 335 -19.24 32.71 10.72
N PRO A 336 -19.89 33.78 11.22
CA PRO A 336 -20.07 35.07 10.57
C PRO A 336 -18.75 35.86 10.46
N ASP A 337 -18.67 36.81 9.53
CA ASP A 337 -17.48 37.68 9.35
C ASP A 337 -17.39 38.82 10.38
N THR A 338 -18.46 39.01 11.16
CA THR A 338 -18.64 40.07 12.14
C THR A 338 -19.22 39.49 13.42
N LEU A 339 -18.62 39.82 14.56
CA LEU A 339 -19.09 39.43 15.89
C LEU A 339 -19.49 40.67 16.67
N MET A 340 -20.70 40.66 17.20
CA MET A 340 -21.25 41.75 18.01
C MET A 340 -21.49 41.26 19.43
N PHE A 341 -20.80 41.88 20.38
CA PHE A 341 -20.95 41.64 21.81
C PHE A 341 -21.66 42.82 22.45
N GLN A 342 -22.62 42.54 23.31
CA GLN A 342 -23.44 43.50 24.05
C GLN A 342 -22.89 43.74 25.46
N LYS A 343 -22.20 42.76 26.05
CA LYS A 343 -21.68 42.86 27.42
C LYS A 343 -20.39 42.05 27.64
N LYS A 344 -19.72 42.34 28.75
CA LYS A 344 -18.59 41.54 29.25
C LYS A 344 -19.01 40.08 29.47
N ASN A 345 -18.08 39.17 29.21
CA ASN A 345 -18.23 37.71 29.31
C ASN A 345 -19.24 37.07 28.34
N GLU A 346 -19.83 37.85 27.43
CA GLU A 346 -20.64 37.26 26.37
C GLU A 346 -19.76 36.44 25.42
N LYS A 347 -20.25 35.25 25.07
CA LYS A 347 -19.57 34.34 24.14
C LYS A 347 -20.25 34.38 22.78
N LYS A 348 -19.46 34.38 21.72
CA LYS A 348 -19.93 34.20 20.33
C LYS A 348 -19.12 33.11 19.66
N SER A 349 -19.78 32.35 18.80
CA SER A 349 -19.15 31.28 18.03
C SER A 349 -19.04 31.67 16.56
N TYR A 350 -18.02 31.14 15.91
CA TYR A 350 -17.82 31.23 14.47
C TYR A 350 -17.23 29.94 13.92
N THR A 351 -17.43 29.72 12.64
CA THR A 351 -16.79 28.65 11.88
C THR A 351 -15.69 29.23 11.00
N MET A 352 -14.60 28.47 10.87
CA MET A 352 -13.52 28.76 9.94
C MET A 352 -13.28 27.54 9.08
N THR A 353 -13.50 27.67 7.78
CA THR A 353 -13.27 26.61 6.79
C THR A 353 -12.03 26.96 5.98
N ILE A 354 -11.06 26.06 5.98
CA ILE A 354 -9.82 26.18 5.22
C ILE A 354 -9.88 25.17 4.07
N ASN A 355 -9.85 25.66 2.84
CA ASN A 355 -9.62 24.86 1.64
C ASN A 355 -8.15 25.00 1.25
N PHE A 356 -7.40 23.89 1.21
CA PHE A 356 -5.96 23.92 0.93
C PHE A 356 -5.55 22.71 0.09
N LYS A 357 -4.48 22.83 -0.69
CA LYS A 357 -3.96 21.69 -1.46
C LYS A 357 -3.37 20.65 -0.50
N ALA A 358 -3.74 19.38 -0.69
CA ALA A 358 -3.23 18.27 0.13
C ALA A 358 -1.70 18.16 0.08
N VAL A 359 -1.10 18.53 -1.04
CA VAL A 359 0.34 18.65 -1.20
C VAL A 359 0.76 20.10 -1.00
N THR A 360 1.41 20.39 0.12
CA THR A 360 2.13 21.66 0.33
C THR A 360 3.64 21.38 0.38
N PRO A 361 4.46 22.07 -0.44
CA PRO A 361 5.91 21.80 -0.51
C PRO A 361 6.68 22.34 0.70
N ALA A 362 6.03 23.17 1.53
CA ALA A 362 6.63 23.81 2.69
C ALA A 362 5.55 24.24 3.68
N VAL A 363 5.94 24.45 4.94
CA VAL A 363 5.07 25.06 5.94
C VAL A 363 4.70 26.47 5.51
N THR A 364 3.40 26.76 5.48
CA THR A 364 2.87 28.09 5.14
C THR A 364 2.12 28.67 6.33
N HIS A 365 2.20 29.99 6.46
CA HIS A 365 1.69 30.73 7.60
C HIS A 365 0.65 31.75 7.16
N GLY A 366 -0.34 31.96 8.02
CA GLY A 366 -1.38 32.96 7.87
C GLY A 366 -1.90 33.38 9.25
N SER A 367 -2.96 34.17 9.25
CA SER A 367 -3.65 34.52 10.50
C SER A 367 -5.08 34.98 10.28
N LEU A 368 -5.90 34.74 11.29
CA LEU A 368 -7.20 35.36 11.46
C LEU A 368 -7.06 36.46 12.53
N VAL A 369 -7.46 37.68 12.19
CA VAL A 369 -7.39 38.84 13.10
C VAL A 369 -8.78 39.45 13.24
N TRP A 370 -9.31 39.50 14.45
CA TRP A 370 -10.51 40.27 14.78
C TRP A 370 -10.09 41.72 15.06
N ILE A 371 -10.71 42.68 14.35
CA ILE A 371 -10.43 44.11 14.48
C ILE A 371 -11.69 44.81 15.01
N GLU A 372 -11.56 45.50 16.13
CA GLU A 372 -12.65 46.27 16.71
C GLU A 372 -12.95 47.53 15.87
N LYS A 373 -14.23 47.79 15.52
CA LYS A 373 -14.59 48.88 14.58
C LYS A 373 -14.20 50.29 15.05
N ASN A 374 -14.10 50.52 16.36
CA ASN A 374 -13.92 51.86 16.96
C ASN A 374 -12.71 51.94 17.91
N SER A 375 -11.79 50.98 17.85
CA SER A 375 -10.65 50.87 18.76
C SER A 375 -9.44 50.30 18.03
N LYS A 376 -8.26 50.36 18.67
CA LYS A 376 -7.04 49.70 18.19
C LYS A 376 -6.92 48.25 18.66
N ASN A 377 -7.90 47.74 19.41
CA ASN A 377 -7.87 46.37 19.89
C ASN A 377 -7.95 45.38 18.73
N THR A 378 -7.01 44.44 18.72
CA THR A 378 -7.00 43.33 17.76
C THR A 378 -6.72 42.02 18.48
N VAL A 379 -7.36 40.95 18.01
CA VAL A 379 -7.14 39.60 18.52
C VAL A 379 -6.71 38.72 17.37
N ARG A 380 -5.50 38.18 17.44
CA ARG A 380 -4.89 37.40 16.36
C ARG A 380 -4.79 35.92 16.74
N SER A 381 -5.26 35.08 15.83
CA SER A 381 -5.06 33.63 15.85
C SER A 381 -4.14 33.23 14.69
N PRO A 382 -2.98 32.58 14.93
CA PRO A 382 -2.13 32.09 13.86
C PRO A 382 -2.80 30.93 13.13
N ILE A 383 -2.51 30.80 11.83
CA ILE A 383 -2.94 29.69 10.99
C ILE A 383 -1.69 29.10 10.36
N VAL A 384 -1.51 27.79 10.48
CA VAL A 384 -0.38 27.06 9.91
C VAL A 384 -0.93 25.92 9.07
N ILE A 385 -0.40 25.79 7.85
CA ILE A 385 -0.60 24.61 7.01
C ILE A 385 0.78 24.02 6.77
N SER A 386 0.99 22.81 7.27
CA SER A 386 2.24 22.08 7.10
C SER A 386 2.06 20.92 6.11
N PRO A 387 3.15 20.43 5.50
CA PRO A 387 3.20 19.05 5.03
C PRO A 387 2.79 18.13 6.18
N ALA A 388 2.22 16.95 5.86
CA ALA A 388 1.78 15.98 6.87
C ALA A 388 2.80 15.89 8.00
N VAL A 389 2.35 16.13 9.23
CA VAL A 389 3.19 15.99 10.42
C VAL A 389 3.45 14.50 10.57
N ASP A 390 4.72 14.08 10.55
CA ASP A 390 5.10 12.77 11.07
C ASP A 390 4.59 12.69 12.50
N MET A 391 3.53 11.91 12.72
CA MET A 391 3.10 11.58 14.06
C MET A 391 4.11 10.57 14.60
N TRP A 392 5.03 11.09 15.41
CA TRP A 392 5.99 10.32 16.20
C TRP A 392 5.31 9.25 17.04
#